data_AF-A0A7K1RL01-F1
#
_entry.id   AF-A0A7K1RL01-F1
#
_cell.length_a   1.000
_cell.length_b   1.000
_cell.length_c   1.000
_cell.angle_alpha   90.00
_cell.angle_beta   90.00
_cell.angle_gamma   90.00
#
_symmetry.space_group_name_H-M   'P 1'
#
loop_
_entity.id
_entity.type
_entity.pdbx_description
1 polymer ?
#
loop_
_entity_poly.entity_id
_entity_poly.type
_entity_poly.pdbx_seq_one_letter_code
_entity_poly.pdbx_strand_id
1 'polypeptide(L)'
;MKLCIKGPGRQFCRARSFLSEPCVSNISPASSHQSHQCCLCHKTVPARHLHAVNSMRSSLIELIEAQCGPLAADARICDDDLSALRRQRVEKLLQEERGELSDLDRRVIADLGRDVSTVQTAAAENERPLRFGDRASDAVASFGGSWRFIIIFSIILVTWMAINSIGLFLRPFDPYPYILLNLLLSCVAAMQAPIIMMSQKRQEEKDRQRAENDYMINLRAELEIRQLHEKIDHQMAHQWARLAELQQIQIDLLEGRIYKKDI
;
A
#
# COMPACT_ATOMS: atom_id res chain seq x y z
N MET A 1 38.23 -20.04 -11.06
CA MET A 1 38.43 -18.84 -10.21
C MET A 1 37.07 -18.45 -9.63
N LYS A 2 36.91 -18.52 -8.31
CA LYS A 2 35.68 -18.13 -7.58
C LYS A 2 35.79 -16.65 -7.22
N LEU A 3 34.83 -15.83 -7.64
CA LEU A 3 34.56 -14.54 -7.01
C LEU A 3 33.22 -14.64 -6.29
N CYS A 4 33.29 -14.58 -4.97
CA CYS A 4 32.17 -14.67 -4.04
C CYS A 4 32.00 -13.27 -3.43
N ILE A 5 30.93 -12.57 -3.78
CA ILE A 5 30.58 -11.28 -3.16
C ILE A 5 29.49 -11.57 -2.12
N LYS A 6 29.76 -11.14 -0.89
CA LYS A 6 29.00 -11.40 0.34
C LYS A 6 27.98 -10.27 0.54
N GLY A 7 26.69 -10.59 0.69
CA GLY A 7 25.61 -9.66 1.02
C GLY A 7 24.52 -10.34 1.87
N PRO A 8 23.78 -9.62 2.73
CA PRO A 8 23.11 -10.20 3.89
C PRO A 8 21.69 -10.69 3.59
N GLY A 9 21.35 -11.88 4.11
CA GLY A 9 19.98 -12.19 4.52
C GLY A 9 18.97 -12.62 3.46
N ARG A 10 19.27 -13.70 2.72
CA ARG A 10 18.36 -14.83 2.40
C ARG A 10 19.02 -15.70 1.33
N GLN A 11 19.38 -16.93 1.72
CA GLN A 11 19.91 -17.94 0.80
C GLN A 11 18.82 -18.35 -0.19
N PHE A 12 18.95 -17.91 -1.44
CA PHE A 12 18.28 -18.56 -2.57
C PHE A 12 18.98 -19.90 -2.82
N CYS A 13 18.31 -21.00 -2.50
CA CYS A 13 18.72 -22.32 -2.93
C CYS A 13 18.52 -22.43 -4.45
N ARG A 14 19.63 -22.38 -5.18
CA ARG A 14 19.71 -22.63 -6.62
C ARG A 14 19.35 -24.10 -6.89
N ALA A 15 18.37 -24.32 -7.76
CA ALA A 15 17.87 -25.63 -8.15
C ALA A 15 19.01 -26.56 -8.63
N ARG A 16 19.05 -27.77 -8.06
CA ARG A 16 19.84 -28.89 -8.57
C ARG A 16 18.96 -29.64 -9.57
N SER A 17 19.43 -29.75 -10.79
CA SER A 17 18.99 -30.71 -11.80
C SER A 17 19.04 -32.13 -11.24
N PHE A 18 17.93 -32.86 -11.15
CA PHE A 18 17.90 -34.33 -11.20
C PHE A 18 16.48 -34.84 -11.48
N LEU A 19 16.32 -35.41 -12.67
CA LEU A 19 15.47 -36.53 -13.11
C LEU A 19 14.22 -36.88 -12.27
N SER A 20 13.06 -36.71 -12.94
CA SER A 20 11.87 -37.58 -12.97
C SER A 20 11.74 -38.69 -11.90
N GLU A 21 10.86 -38.49 -10.92
CA GLU A 21 10.10 -39.57 -10.27
C GLU A 21 8.65 -39.10 -10.01
N PRO A 22 7.63 -39.90 -10.35
CA PRO A 22 6.23 -39.59 -10.05
C PRO A 22 5.95 -39.81 -8.56
N CYS A 23 5.31 -38.84 -7.91
CA CYS A 23 4.87 -38.92 -6.52
C CYS A 23 3.89 -40.09 -6.34
N VAL A 24 4.33 -41.14 -5.65
CA VAL A 24 3.50 -42.28 -5.25
C VAL A 24 2.60 -41.84 -4.07
N SER A 25 1.29 -42.00 -4.28
CA SER A 25 0.24 -41.82 -3.29
C SER A 25 0.22 -42.99 -2.31
N ASN A 26 0.18 -42.70 -1.01
CA ASN A 26 -0.12 -43.68 0.03
C ASN A 26 -1.31 -43.19 0.85
N ILE A 27 -2.43 -43.90 0.76
CA ILE A 27 -3.67 -43.63 1.48
C ILE A 27 -3.82 -44.68 2.59
N SER A 28 -4.03 -44.22 3.83
CA SER A 28 -4.71 -44.98 4.91
C SER A 28 -5.27 -44.03 5.99
N PRO A 29 -6.30 -44.45 6.75
CA PRO A 29 -7.36 -43.55 7.23
C PRO A 29 -7.19 -43.01 8.67
N ALA A 30 -7.80 -41.83 8.90
CA ALA A 30 -8.30 -41.23 10.14
C ALA A 30 -7.44 -41.25 11.42
N SER A 31 -6.83 -40.09 11.78
CA SER A 31 -6.74 -39.56 13.16
C SER A 31 -6.24 -38.10 13.18
N SER A 32 -6.59 -37.37 14.23
CA SER A 32 -6.82 -35.92 14.35
C SER A 32 -5.63 -34.95 14.32
N HIS A 33 -4.49 -35.29 13.70
CA HIS A 33 -3.41 -34.34 13.41
C HIS A 33 -2.71 -34.69 12.09
N GLN A 34 -3.47 -34.79 11.01
CA GLN A 34 -2.89 -35.04 9.69
C GLN A 34 -2.18 -33.77 9.19
N SER A 35 -0.85 -33.83 9.20
CA SER A 35 0.00 -32.87 8.52
C SER A 35 0.34 -33.40 7.14
N HIS A 36 0.09 -32.60 6.09
CA HIS A 36 0.42 -32.98 4.72
C HIS A 36 1.56 -32.11 4.19
N GLN A 37 2.13 -32.54 3.07
CA GLN A 37 3.25 -31.86 2.45
C GLN A 37 2.75 -30.84 1.41
N CYS A 38 3.36 -29.65 1.39
CA CYS A 38 3.10 -28.65 0.34
C CYS A 38 3.76 -29.08 -0.97
N CYS A 39 3.05 -28.94 -2.10
CA CYS A 39 3.57 -29.28 -3.43
C CYS A 39 4.72 -28.37 -3.93
N LEU A 40 4.86 -27.16 -3.37
CA LEU A 40 5.91 -26.20 -3.73
C LEU A 40 7.11 -26.32 -2.80
N CYS A 41 6.97 -25.93 -1.52
CA CYS A 41 8.09 -25.93 -0.59
C CYS A 41 8.44 -27.30 -0.01
N HIS A 42 7.64 -28.34 -0.27
CA HIS A 42 7.84 -29.69 0.26
C HIS A 42 7.88 -29.77 1.80
N LYS A 43 7.42 -28.72 2.51
CA LYS A 43 7.35 -28.71 3.98
C LYS A 43 6.09 -29.42 4.46
N THR A 44 6.21 -30.10 5.60
CA THR A 44 5.09 -30.73 6.30
C THR A 44 4.39 -29.69 7.16
N VAL A 45 3.12 -29.41 6.85
CA VAL A 45 2.33 -28.34 7.47
C VAL A 45 1.02 -28.94 8.00
N PRO A 46 0.44 -28.45 9.12
CA PRO A 46 -0.86 -28.94 9.60
C PRO A 46 -1.97 -28.69 8.57
N ALA A 47 -2.94 -29.62 8.44
CA ALA A 47 -4.02 -29.54 7.44
C ALA A 47 -4.81 -28.21 7.43
N ARG A 48 -4.85 -27.47 8.54
CA ARG A 48 -5.53 -26.16 8.64
C ARG A 48 -4.90 -25.04 7.80
N HIS A 49 -3.61 -25.16 7.46
CA HIS A 49 -2.84 -24.18 6.67
C HIS A 49 -2.55 -24.71 5.27
N LEU A 50 -3.31 -25.69 4.80
CA LEU A 50 -3.13 -26.35 3.52
C LEU A 50 -4.42 -26.24 2.69
N HIS A 51 -4.28 -25.70 1.50
CA HIS A 51 -5.37 -25.50 0.55
C HIS A 51 -5.27 -26.52 -0.59
N ALA A 52 -6.41 -27.12 -0.97
CA ALA A 52 -6.48 -28.05 -2.09
C ALA A 52 -6.44 -27.30 -3.42
N VAL A 53 -5.52 -27.68 -4.32
CA VAL A 53 -5.29 -26.93 -5.56
C VAL A 53 -6.48 -26.96 -6.51
N ASN A 54 -7.23 -28.07 -6.57
CA ASN A 54 -8.39 -28.20 -7.45
C ASN A 54 -9.56 -27.27 -7.09
N SER A 55 -9.59 -26.73 -5.87
CA SER A 55 -10.59 -25.76 -5.44
C SER A 55 -10.19 -24.31 -5.72
N MET A 56 -8.98 -24.10 -6.26
CA MET A 56 -8.44 -22.78 -6.57
C MET A 56 -8.81 -22.33 -7.98
N ARG A 57 -8.63 -21.03 -8.24
CA ARG A 57 -8.90 -20.42 -9.54
C ARG A 57 -7.97 -20.97 -10.62
N SER A 58 -8.47 -21.10 -11.84
CA SER A 58 -7.72 -21.57 -13.02
C SER A 58 -6.42 -20.81 -13.25
N SER A 59 -6.42 -19.48 -13.09
CA SER A 59 -5.24 -18.63 -13.23
C SER A 59 -4.13 -18.92 -12.21
N LEU A 60 -4.49 -19.42 -11.02
CA LEU A 60 -3.51 -19.88 -10.03
C LEU A 60 -3.04 -21.30 -10.34
N ILE A 61 -3.92 -22.16 -10.85
CA ILE A 61 -3.57 -23.52 -11.25
C ILE A 61 -2.52 -23.51 -12.36
N GLU A 62 -2.68 -22.68 -13.40
CA GLU A 62 -1.70 -22.54 -14.50
C GLU A 62 -0.31 -22.12 -13.98
N LEU A 63 -0.26 -21.20 -13.01
CA LEU A 63 1.00 -20.77 -12.40
C LEU A 63 1.62 -21.83 -11.50
N ILE A 64 0.79 -22.61 -10.79
CA ILE A 64 1.25 -23.71 -9.95
C ILE A 64 1.77 -24.86 -10.83
N GLU A 65 1.07 -25.20 -11.92
CA GLU A 65 1.52 -26.20 -12.90
C GLU A 65 2.85 -25.81 -13.53
N ALA A 66 3.03 -24.53 -13.87
CA ALA A 66 4.28 -24.02 -14.40
C ALA A 66 5.48 -24.14 -13.43
N GLN A 67 5.24 -24.19 -12.12
CA GLN A 67 6.29 -24.27 -11.09
C GLN A 67 6.47 -25.68 -10.49
N CYS A 68 5.40 -26.47 -10.40
CA CYS A 68 5.39 -27.81 -9.80
C CYS A 68 5.40 -28.96 -10.83
N GLY A 69 5.14 -28.68 -12.11
CA GLY A 69 4.89 -29.73 -13.11
C GLY A 69 3.46 -30.26 -13.05
N PRO A 70 3.16 -31.44 -13.64
CA PRO A 70 1.78 -31.96 -13.71
C PRO A 70 1.21 -32.22 -12.31
N LEU A 71 0.08 -31.58 -12.01
CA LEU A 71 -0.54 -31.64 -10.70
C LEU A 71 -1.29 -32.96 -10.48
N ALA A 72 -1.01 -33.61 -9.36
CA ALA A 72 -1.82 -34.72 -8.87
C ALA A 72 -3.17 -34.21 -8.33
N ALA A 73 -4.22 -35.04 -8.42
CA ALA A 73 -5.59 -34.67 -8.05
C ALA A 73 -5.78 -34.32 -6.57
N ASP A 74 -4.82 -34.61 -5.70
CA ASP A 74 -4.86 -34.30 -4.26
C ASP A 74 -3.80 -33.26 -3.84
N ALA A 75 -3.20 -32.56 -4.80
CA ALA A 75 -2.16 -31.57 -4.54
C ALA A 75 -2.64 -30.50 -3.54
N ARG A 76 -1.80 -30.23 -2.53
CA ARG A 76 -2.04 -29.20 -1.51
C ARG A 76 -0.92 -28.17 -1.47
N ILE A 77 -1.29 -26.92 -1.23
CA ILE A 77 -0.37 -25.79 -1.07
C ILE A 77 -0.50 -25.18 0.32
N CYS A 78 0.60 -24.73 0.92
CA CYS A 78 0.56 -24.02 2.21
C CYS A 78 0.19 -22.53 2.05
N ASP A 79 -0.31 -21.90 3.11
CA ASP A 79 -0.69 -20.47 3.13
C ASP A 79 0.45 -19.54 2.70
N ASP A 80 1.68 -19.84 3.12
CA ASP A 80 2.87 -19.03 2.82
C ASP A 80 3.20 -19.03 1.32
N ASP A 81 3.21 -20.22 0.70
CA ASP A 81 3.50 -20.38 -0.73
C ASP A 81 2.33 -19.85 -1.57
N LEU A 82 1.09 -20.06 -1.13
CA LEU A 82 -0.09 -19.50 -1.79
C LEU A 82 -0.07 -17.97 -1.76
N SER A 83 0.31 -17.38 -0.62
CA SER A 83 0.47 -15.93 -0.49
C SER A 83 1.62 -15.41 -1.37
N ALA A 84 2.72 -16.17 -1.49
CA ALA A 84 3.82 -15.83 -2.38
C ALA A 84 3.41 -15.85 -3.86
N LEU A 85 2.66 -16.86 -4.30
CA LEU A 85 2.13 -16.94 -5.66
C LEU A 85 1.15 -15.82 -5.98
N ARG A 86 0.24 -15.50 -5.06
CA ARG A 86 -0.68 -14.35 -5.21
C ARG A 86 0.10 -13.05 -5.43
N ARG A 87 1.14 -12.81 -4.62
CA ARG A 87 2.03 -11.64 -4.78
C ARG A 87 2.70 -11.63 -6.14
N GLN A 88 3.29 -12.75 -6.56
CA GLN A 88 3.97 -12.86 -7.86
C GLN A 88 3.01 -12.60 -9.04
N ARG A 89 1.76 -13.03 -8.95
CA ARG A 89 0.74 -12.76 -9.98
C ARG A 89 0.40 -11.28 -10.05
N VAL A 90 0.14 -10.65 -8.91
CA VAL A 90 -0.15 -9.21 -8.82
C VAL A 90 1.04 -8.40 -9.34
N GLU A 91 2.26 -8.79 -8.99
CA GLU A 91 3.50 -8.17 -9.45
C GLU A 91 3.61 -8.22 -10.98
N LYS A 92 3.44 -9.40 -11.59
CA LYS A 92 3.47 -9.55 -13.05
C LYS A 92 2.43 -8.68 -13.74
N LEU A 93 1.20 -8.70 -13.24
CA LEU A 93 0.09 -7.92 -13.83
C LEU A 93 0.34 -6.41 -13.73
N LEU A 94 0.84 -5.92 -12.59
CA LEU A 94 1.21 -4.51 -12.46
C LEU A 94 2.41 -4.14 -13.33
N GLN A 95 3.37 -5.06 -13.50
CA GLN A 95 4.54 -4.85 -14.36
C GLN A 95 4.15 -4.79 -15.84
N GLU A 96 3.18 -5.61 -16.27
CA GLU A 96 2.63 -5.58 -17.62
C GLU A 96 1.90 -4.25 -17.92
N GLU A 97 1.16 -3.71 -16.95
CA GLU A 97 0.40 -2.46 -17.13
C GLU A 97 1.24 -1.19 -16.97
N ARG A 98 2.14 -1.16 -15.99
CA ARG A 98 2.88 0.05 -15.58
C ARG A 98 4.36 0.03 -15.97
N GLY A 99 4.87 -1.08 -16.51
CA GLY A 99 6.29 -1.24 -16.80
C GLY A 99 7.08 -1.54 -15.52
N GLU A 100 8.07 -0.71 -15.17
CA GLU A 100 8.90 -0.95 -13.98
C GLU A 100 8.16 -0.62 -12.68
N LEU A 101 8.19 -1.55 -11.73
CA LEU A 101 7.55 -1.38 -10.42
C LEU A 101 8.41 -0.54 -9.47
N SER A 102 7.77 0.46 -8.87
CA SER A 102 8.36 1.31 -7.83
C SER A 102 8.53 0.55 -6.51
N ASP A 103 9.39 1.05 -5.63
CA ASP A 103 9.53 0.53 -4.26
C ASP A 103 8.21 0.62 -3.48
N LEU A 104 7.37 1.63 -3.76
CA LEU A 104 6.03 1.76 -3.19
C LEU A 104 5.12 0.61 -3.63
N ASP A 105 5.14 0.24 -4.90
CA ASP A 105 4.33 -0.86 -5.43
C ASP A 105 4.71 -2.18 -4.75
N ARG A 106 6.03 -2.43 -4.65
CA ARG A 106 6.56 -3.63 -3.98
C ARG A 106 6.18 -3.69 -2.50
N ARG A 107 6.12 -2.54 -1.82
CA ARG A 107 5.63 -2.46 -0.43
C ARG A 107 4.15 -2.87 -0.34
N VAL A 108 3.29 -2.33 -1.20
CA VAL A 108 1.86 -2.68 -1.23
C VAL A 108 1.66 -4.15 -1.55
N ILE A 109 2.38 -4.69 -2.55
CA ILE A 109 2.31 -6.11 -2.93
C ILE A 109 2.76 -7.00 -1.75
N ALA A 110 3.82 -6.62 -1.03
CA ALA A 110 4.28 -7.37 0.13
C ALA A 110 3.22 -7.44 1.25
N ASP A 111 2.44 -6.37 1.42
CA ASP A 111 1.38 -6.25 2.42
C ASP A 111 0.02 -6.83 1.99
N LEU A 112 -0.14 -7.24 0.73
CA LEU A 112 -1.39 -7.75 0.15
C LEU A 112 -1.91 -9.09 0.73
N GLY A 113 -1.26 -9.62 1.77
CA GLY A 113 -1.65 -10.84 2.48
C GLY A 113 -1.82 -10.67 3.99
N ARG A 114 -1.62 -9.46 4.53
CA ARG A 114 -1.89 -9.16 5.95
C ARG A 114 -3.30 -8.59 6.09
N ASP A 115 -3.95 -8.98 7.18
CA ASP A 115 -5.35 -8.68 7.48
C ASP A 115 -5.66 -7.17 7.45
N VAL A 116 -6.91 -6.84 7.14
CA VAL A 116 -7.44 -5.52 6.71
C VAL A 116 -7.11 -4.37 7.68
N SER A 117 -6.85 -4.67 8.95
CA SER A 117 -6.67 -3.65 9.99
C SER A 117 -5.30 -2.95 10.00
N THR A 118 -4.32 -3.42 9.22
CA THR A 118 -2.91 -3.01 9.43
C THR A 118 -2.53 -1.68 8.74
N VAL A 119 -3.25 -1.27 7.69
CA VAL A 119 -2.90 -0.08 6.90
C VAL A 119 -3.17 1.22 7.68
N GLN A 120 -4.20 1.26 8.51
CA GLN A 120 -4.49 2.43 9.35
C GLN A 120 -3.50 2.59 10.50
N THR A 121 -2.99 1.48 11.06
CA THR A 121 -2.03 1.52 12.18
C THR A 121 -0.63 2.00 11.77
N ALA A 122 -0.19 1.73 10.54
CA ALA A 122 1.15 2.12 10.08
C ALA A 122 1.32 3.65 9.92
N ALA A 123 0.25 4.38 9.58
CA ALA A 123 0.28 5.84 9.48
C ALA A 123 0.34 6.52 10.86
N ALA A 124 -0.28 5.91 11.88
CA ALA A 124 -0.30 6.44 13.25
C ALA A 124 1.00 6.18 14.02
N GLU A 125 1.77 5.15 13.66
CA GLU A 125 2.93 4.70 14.43
C GLU A 125 4.22 5.53 14.19
N ASN A 126 4.25 6.37 13.15
CA ASN A 126 5.46 7.12 12.77
C ASN A 126 5.45 8.60 13.19
N GLU A 127 4.56 9.01 14.10
CA GLU A 127 4.63 10.34 14.71
C GLU A 127 5.76 10.38 15.75
N ARG A 128 6.98 10.62 15.28
CA ARG A 128 8.12 10.87 16.17
C ARG A 128 7.80 12.08 17.07
N PRO A 129 8.11 12.01 18.37
CA PRO A 129 7.88 13.14 19.27
C PRO A 129 8.68 14.36 18.78
N LEU A 130 7.97 15.47 18.60
CA LEU A 130 8.54 16.70 18.09
C LEU A 130 9.60 17.23 19.06
N ARG A 131 10.80 17.53 18.55
CA ARG A 131 11.82 18.19 19.37
C ARG A 131 11.34 19.60 19.73
N PHE A 132 11.83 20.12 20.85
CA PHE A 132 11.44 21.45 21.34
C PHE A 132 11.63 22.55 20.28
N GLY A 133 12.73 22.51 19.52
CA GLY A 133 13.01 23.44 18.42
C GLY A 133 12.01 23.34 17.25
N ASP A 134 11.53 22.14 16.93
CA ASP A 134 10.53 21.94 15.87
C ASP A 134 9.17 22.52 16.27
N ARG A 135 8.79 22.37 17.55
CA ARG A 135 7.55 22.96 18.11
C ARG A 135 7.61 24.48 18.13
N ALA A 136 8.75 25.04 18.55
CA ALA A 136 8.95 26.49 18.57
C ALA A 136 8.91 27.09 17.16
N SER A 137 9.56 26.44 16.19
CA SER A 137 9.60 26.90 14.80
C SER A 137 8.22 26.88 14.14
N ASP A 138 7.42 25.81 14.34
CA ASP A 138 6.04 25.75 13.84
C ASP A 138 5.15 26.82 14.48
N ALA A 139 5.30 27.07 15.78
CA ALA A 139 4.54 28.11 16.48
C ALA A 139 4.88 29.52 15.96
N VAL A 140 6.17 29.81 15.75
CA VAL A 140 6.62 31.10 15.21
C VAL A 140 6.21 31.26 13.75
N ALA A 141 6.31 30.22 12.93
CA ALA A 141 5.90 30.27 11.52
C ALA A 141 4.38 30.46 11.37
N SER A 142 3.57 29.73 12.15
CA SER A 142 2.11 29.86 12.14
C SER A 142 1.63 31.22 12.67
N PHE A 143 2.30 31.76 13.69
CA PHE A 143 2.01 33.10 14.20
C PHE A 143 2.41 34.21 13.21
N GLY A 144 3.62 34.11 12.64
CA GLY A 144 4.14 35.07 11.66
C GLY A 144 3.38 35.09 10.33
N GLY A 145 2.74 33.97 9.95
CA GLY A 145 1.90 33.87 8.76
C GLY A 145 0.46 34.37 8.93
N SER A 146 0.07 34.87 10.11
CA SER A 146 -1.31 35.30 10.38
C SER A 146 -1.58 36.75 9.94
N TRP A 147 -2.74 36.98 9.32
CA TRP A 147 -3.24 38.33 9.03
C TRP A 147 -3.32 39.24 10.27
N ARG A 148 -3.59 38.67 11.45
CA ARG A 148 -3.63 39.44 12.71
C ARG A 148 -2.25 39.96 13.11
N PHE A 149 -1.21 39.17 12.90
CA PHE A 149 0.17 39.58 13.19
C PHE A 149 0.59 40.75 12.32
N ILE A 150 0.31 40.69 11.01
CA ILE A 150 0.63 41.76 10.04
C ILE A 150 0.00 43.09 10.45
N ILE A 151 -1.27 43.08 10.89
CA ILE A 151 -1.99 44.28 11.31
C ILE A 151 -1.39 44.87 12.59
N ILE A 152 -1.19 44.04 13.62
CA ILE A 152 -0.62 44.51 14.91
C ILE A 152 0.80 45.04 14.70
N PHE A 153 1.62 44.33 13.93
CA PHE A 153 3.00 44.72 13.64
C PHE A 153 3.04 46.07 12.89
N SER A 154 2.17 46.26 11.90
CA SER A 154 2.03 47.53 11.18
C SER A 154 1.62 48.69 12.12
N ILE A 155 0.67 48.47 13.02
CA ILE A 155 0.24 49.48 14.00
C ILE A 155 1.40 49.88 14.92
N ILE A 156 2.18 48.90 15.40
CA ILE A 156 3.36 49.16 16.25
C ILE A 156 4.39 50.01 15.50
N LEU A 157 4.68 49.70 14.24
CA LEU A 157 5.62 50.48 13.42
C LEU A 157 5.14 51.93 13.23
N VAL A 158 3.88 52.12 12.86
CA VAL A 158 3.29 53.47 12.69
C VAL A 158 3.31 54.23 14.00
N THR A 159 2.99 53.58 15.11
CA THR A 159 3.01 54.19 16.45
C THR A 159 4.43 54.61 16.85
N TRP A 160 5.43 53.76 16.59
CA TRP A 160 6.84 54.09 16.84
C TRP A 160 7.31 55.30 16.04
N MET A 161 6.97 55.34 14.75
CA MET A 161 7.28 56.48 13.87
C MET A 161 6.59 57.76 14.36
N ALA A 162 5.30 57.68 14.74
CA ALA A 162 4.54 58.83 15.23
C ALA A 162 5.14 59.41 16.52
N ILE A 163 5.47 58.57 17.50
CA ILE A 163 6.08 59.00 18.77
C ILE A 163 7.42 59.71 18.55
N ASN A 164 8.27 59.17 17.67
CA ASN A 164 9.60 59.74 17.40
C ASN A 164 9.55 60.98 16.49
N SER A 165 8.57 61.07 15.58
CA SER A 165 8.39 62.22 14.68
C SER A 165 7.80 63.45 15.37
N ILE A 166 6.81 63.24 16.26
CA ILE A 166 6.15 64.34 17.01
C ILE A 166 7.10 64.92 18.08
N GLY A 167 8.19 64.21 18.42
CA GLY A 167 9.13 64.67 19.44
C GLY A 167 8.47 64.72 20.82
N LEU A 168 7.65 63.71 21.15
CA LEU A 168 6.91 63.65 22.43
C LEU A 168 7.84 63.65 23.66
N PHE A 169 9.12 63.35 23.47
CA PHE A 169 10.20 63.49 24.45
C PHE A 169 11.11 64.67 24.11
N LEU A 170 11.69 65.34 25.13
CA LEU A 170 12.61 66.48 24.98
C LEU A 170 13.79 66.22 24.02
N ARG A 171 14.14 64.94 23.79
CA ARG A 171 15.01 64.50 22.71
C ARG A 171 14.38 63.28 22.01
N PRO A 172 14.24 63.28 20.68
CA PRO A 172 13.77 62.11 19.94
C PRO A 172 14.76 60.95 20.12
N PHE A 173 14.25 59.77 20.45
CA PHE A 173 15.05 58.57 20.72
C PHE A 173 15.61 57.96 19.43
N ASP A 174 14.82 57.99 18.35
CA ASP A 174 15.19 57.51 17.01
C ASP A 174 14.72 58.53 15.96
N PRO A 175 15.48 59.62 15.72
CA PRO A 175 15.10 60.64 14.74
C PRO A 175 15.15 60.09 13.30
N TYR A 176 14.37 60.70 12.40
CA TYR A 176 14.41 60.37 10.98
C TYR A 176 15.87 60.43 10.47
N PRO A 177 16.43 59.35 9.86
CA PRO A 177 15.77 58.25 9.13
C PRO A 177 15.51 56.93 9.90
N TYR A 178 15.37 56.93 11.22
CA TYR A 178 15.01 55.75 12.06
C TYR A 178 16.00 54.57 12.02
N ILE A 179 17.25 54.79 12.42
CA ILE A 179 18.32 53.78 12.33
C ILE A 179 18.07 52.56 13.24
N LEU A 180 17.51 52.76 14.43
CA LEU A 180 17.28 51.68 15.39
C LEU A 180 16.15 50.77 14.91
N LEU A 181 15.06 51.36 14.42
CA LEU A 181 13.95 50.61 13.82
C LEU A 181 14.43 49.80 12.62
N ASN A 182 15.26 50.39 11.75
CA ASN A 182 15.80 49.68 10.59
C ASN A 182 16.70 48.49 10.98
N LEU A 183 17.56 48.67 11.99
CA LEU A 183 18.41 47.60 12.51
C LEU A 183 17.57 46.45 13.09
N LEU A 184 16.52 46.79 13.85
CA LEU A 184 15.63 45.80 14.45
C LEU A 184 14.84 45.03 13.39
N LEU A 185 14.27 45.72 12.41
CA LEU A 185 13.56 45.08 11.29
C LEU A 185 14.48 44.14 10.50
N SER A 186 15.71 44.56 10.24
CA SER A 186 16.70 43.73 9.53
C SER A 186 17.04 42.46 10.31
N CYS A 187 17.22 42.58 11.63
CA CYS A 187 17.49 41.42 12.49
C CYS A 187 16.30 40.46 12.54
N VAL A 188 15.07 40.98 12.66
CA VAL A 188 13.85 40.18 12.64
C VAL A 188 13.71 39.44 11.31
N ALA A 189 13.87 40.13 10.18
CA ALA A 189 13.78 39.53 8.85
C ALA A 189 14.86 38.44 8.63
N ALA A 190 16.09 38.69 9.07
CA ALA A 190 17.19 37.73 8.97
C ALA A 190 16.91 36.44 9.78
N MET A 191 16.29 36.56 10.96
CA MET A 191 15.90 35.41 11.78
C MET A 191 14.67 34.67 11.20
N GLN A 192 13.76 35.38 10.52
CA GLN A 192 12.55 34.80 9.95
C GLN A 192 12.83 33.83 8.80
N ALA A 193 13.76 34.14 7.90
CA ALA A 193 14.01 33.31 6.72
C ALA A 193 14.39 31.85 7.04
N PRO A 194 15.35 31.57 7.96
CA PRO A 194 15.65 30.20 8.39
C PRO A 194 14.47 29.51 9.08
N ILE A 195 13.70 30.22 9.90
CA ILE A 195 12.53 29.66 10.60
C ILE A 195 11.47 29.22 9.59
N ILE A 196 11.17 30.08 8.62
CA ILE A 196 10.27 29.77 7.51
C ILE A 196 10.79 28.56 6.74
N MET A 197 12.06 28.54 6.34
CA MET A 197 12.65 27.43 5.58
C MET A 197 12.63 26.10 6.37
N MET A 198 12.88 26.13 7.68
CA MET A 198 12.79 24.94 8.54
C MET A 198 11.35 24.41 8.63
N SER A 199 10.37 25.31 8.78
CA SER A 199 8.94 24.93 8.82
C SER A 199 8.46 24.38 7.47
N GLN A 200 8.92 24.97 6.35
CA GLN A 200 8.60 24.52 4.99
C GLN A 200 9.17 23.13 4.73
N LYS A 201 10.47 22.92 4.97
CA LYS A 201 11.10 21.60 4.80
C LYS A 201 10.37 20.51 5.58
N ARG A 202 9.90 20.83 6.80
CA ARG A 202 9.16 19.89 7.63
C ARG A 202 7.74 19.64 7.11
N GLN A 203 7.09 20.67 6.57
CA GLN A 203 5.77 20.53 5.96
C GLN A 203 5.85 19.70 4.67
N GLU A 204 6.85 19.95 3.81
CA GLU A 204 7.13 19.15 2.61
C GLU A 204 7.39 17.67 2.93
N GLU A 205 8.15 17.39 4.00
CA GLU A 205 8.38 16.01 4.44
C GLU A 205 7.07 15.32 4.86
N LYS A 206 6.21 16.01 5.61
CA LYS A 206 4.89 15.48 5.99
C LYS A 206 4.00 15.27 4.76
N ASP A 207 4.00 16.22 3.84
CA ASP A 207 3.17 16.16 2.63
C ASP A 207 3.66 15.05 1.68
N ARG A 208 4.98 14.83 1.59
CA ARG A 208 5.55 13.66 0.89
C ARG A 208 5.10 12.35 1.53
N GLN A 209 5.21 12.23 2.85
CA GLN A 209 4.78 11.00 3.56
C GLN A 209 3.27 10.75 3.38
N ARG A 210 2.44 11.81 3.42
CA ARG A 210 1.00 11.72 3.14
C ARG A 210 0.74 11.25 1.71
N ALA A 211 1.41 11.85 0.72
CA ALA A 211 1.27 11.45 -0.68
C ALA A 211 1.69 9.99 -0.92
N GLU A 212 2.77 9.52 -0.29
CA GLU A 212 3.19 8.12 -0.35
C GLU A 212 2.13 7.18 0.26
N ASN A 213 1.58 7.54 1.42
CA ASN A 213 0.52 6.76 2.08
C ASN A 213 -0.77 6.72 1.24
N ASP A 214 -1.21 7.86 0.71
CA ASP A 214 -2.39 7.97 -0.14
C ASP A 214 -2.23 7.13 -1.41
N TYR A 215 -1.04 7.15 -2.01
CA TYR A 215 -0.71 6.29 -3.14
C TYR A 215 -0.84 4.80 -2.78
N MET A 216 -0.28 4.38 -1.65
CA MET A 216 -0.35 2.98 -1.21
C MET A 216 -1.79 2.54 -0.93
N ILE A 217 -2.61 3.38 -0.29
CA ILE A 217 -4.03 3.11 -0.04
C ILE A 217 -4.78 2.97 -1.36
N ASN A 218 -4.56 3.89 -2.30
CA ASN A 218 -5.25 3.87 -3.58
C ASN A 218 -4.90 2.62 -4.41
N LEU A 219 -3.61 2.28 -4.49
CA LEU A 219 -3.17 1.07 -5.20
C LEU A 219 -3.74 -0.20 -4.55
N ARG A 220 -3.80 -0.24 -3.22
CA ARG A 220 -4.42 -1.37 -2.52
C ARG A 220 -5.91 -1.48 -2.82
N ALA A 221 -6.64 -0.36 -2.76
CA ALA A 221 -8.06 -0.32 -3.09
C ALA A 221 -8.31 -0.78 -4.53
N GLU A 222 -7.48 -0.35 -5.48
CA GLU A 222 -7.53 -0.80 -6.87
C GLU A 222 -7.39 -2.33 -6.98
N LEU A 223 -6.40 -2.92 -6.31
CA LEU A 223 -6.18 -4.37 -6.30
C LEU A 223 -7.33 -5.14 -5.63
N GLU A 224 -7.87 -4.63 -4.53
CA GLU A 224 -9.03 -5.23 -3.84
C GLU A 224 -10.29 -5.18 -4.73
N ILE A 225 -10.54 -4.07 -5.42
CA ILE A 225 -11.65 -3.94 -6.36
C ILE A 225 -11.51 -4.95 -7.52
N ARG A 226 -10.30 -5.13 -8.07
CA ARG A 226 -10.06 -6.14 -9.12
C ARG A 226 -10.34 -7.56 -8.60
N GLN A 227 -9.89 -7.87 -7.38
CA GLN A 227 -10.18 -9.19 -6.77
C GLN A 227 -11.68 -9.43 -6.56
N LEU A 228 -12.43 -8.39 -6.18
CA LEU A 228 -13.88 -8.45 -6.04
C LEU A 228 -14.56 -8.64 -7.40
N HIS A 229 -14.17 -7.90 -8.44
CA HIS A 229 -14.71 -8.07 -9.79
C HIS A 229 -14.57 -9.52 -10.27
N GLU A 230 -13.38 -10.11 -10.11
CA GLU A 230 -13.16 -11.50 -10.52
C GLU A 230 -14.01 -12.51 -9.72
N LYS A 231 -14.33 -12.23 -8.44
CA LYS A 231 -15.27 -13.06 -7.66
C LYS A 231 -16.69 -12.92 -8.20
N ILE A 232 -17.12 -11.70 -8.50
CA ILE A 232 -18.45 -11.41 -9.04
C ILE A 232 -18.59 -12.09 -10.41
N ASP A 233 -17.63 -11.94 -11.31
CA ASP A 233 -17.64 -12.58 -12.63
C ASP A 233 -17.74 -14.10 -12.54
N HIS A 234 -16.98 -14.73 -11.64
CA HIS A 234 -17.06 -16.17 -11.43
C HIS A 234 -18.45 -16.61 -10.95
N GLN A 235 -19.05 -15.86 -10.03
CA GLN A 235 -20.41 -16.13 -9.55
C GLN A 235 -21.45 -15.91 -10.64
N MET A 236 -21.34 -14.83 -11.41
CA MET A 236 -22.24 -14.52 -12.52
C MET A 236 -22.22 -15.62 -13.58
N ALA A 237 -21.04 -16.12 -13.95
CA ALA A 237 -20.91 -17.23 -14.90
C ALA A 237 -21.67 -18.48 -14.44
N HIS A 238 -21.58 -18.82 -13.15
CA HIS A 238 -22.35 -19.94 -12.58
C HIS A 238 -23.87 -19.67 -12.59
N GLN A 239 -24.31 -18.44 -12.30
CA GLN A 239 -25.74 -18.10 -12.38
C GLN A 239 -26.25 -18.15 -13.83
N TRP A 240 -25.47 -17.66 -14.80
CA TRP A 240 -25.82 -17.71 -16.23
C TRP A 240 -25.94 -19.14 -16.75
N ALA A 241 -25.04 -20.05 -16.35
CA ALA A 241 -25.14 -21.46 -16.72
C ALA A 241 -26.46 -22.10 -16.23
N ARG A 242 -26.87 -21.81 -14.99
CA ARG A 242 -28.15 -22.30 -14.45
C ARG A 242 -29.36 -21.71 -15.17
N LEU A 243 -29.31 -20.42 -15.50
CA LEU A 243 -30.37 -19.77 -16.28
C LEU A 243 -30.51 -20.39 -17.68
N ALA A 244 -29.39 -20.69 -18.35
CA ALA A 244 -29.40 -21.34 -19.64
C ALA A 244 -29.97 -22.77 -19.58
N GLU A 245 -29.61 -23.55 -18.55
CA GLU A 245 -30.17 -24.89 -18.32
C GLU A 245 -31.70 -24.86 -18.13
N LEU A 246 -32.21 -23.91 -17.34
CA LEU A 246 -33.65 -23.73 -17.15
C LEU A 246 -34.36 -23.33 -18.45
N GLN A 247 -33.74 -22.47 -19.26
CA GLN A 247 -34.29 -22.10 -20.58
C GLN A 247 -34.33 -23.30 -21.53
N GLN A 248 -33.29 -24.13 -21.54
CA GLN A 248 -33.24 -25.35 -22.35
C GLN A 248 -34.40 -26.29 -21.99
N ILE A 249 -34.63 -26.52 -20.70
CA ILE A 249 -35.75 -27.34 -20.22
C ILE A 249 -37.09 -26.77 -20.66
N GLN A 250 -37.26 -25.44 -20.65
CA GLN A 250 -38.50 -24.81 -21.12
C GLN A 250 -38.71 -25.01 -22.63
N ILE A 251 -37.66 -24.93 -23.44
CA ILE A 251 -37.74 -25.17 -24.88
C ILE A 251 -38.12 -26.63 -25.17
N ASP A 252 -37.45 -27.59 -24.53
CA ASP A 252 -37.74 -29.03 -24.68
C ASP A 252 -39.19 -29.36 -24.30
N LEU A 253 -39.72 -28.75 -23.23
CA LEU A 253 -41.11 -28.92 -22.82
C LEU A 253 -42.11 -28.32 -23.82
N LEU A 254 -41.76 -27.20 -24.48
CA LEU A 254 -42.58 -26.59 -25.52
C LEU A 254 -42.56 -27.42 -26.81
N GLU A 255 -41.40 -27.90 -27.25
CA GLU A 255 -41.26 -28.79 -28.41
C GLU A 255 -42.02 -30.09 -28.20
N GLY A 256 -41.88 -30.72 -27.03
CA GLY A 256 -42.63 -31.93 -26.69
C GLY A 256 -44.15 -31.73 -26.69
N ARG A 257 -44.64 -30.53 -26.33
CA ARG A 257 -46.07 -30.19 -26.39
C ARG A 257 -46.54 -29.94 -27.82
N ILE A 258 -45.72 -29.35 -28.68
CA ILE A 258 -46.02 -29.18 -30.11
C ILE A 258 -46.14 -30.56 -30.76
N TYR A 259 -45.16 -31.44 -30.55
CA TYR A 259 -45.16 -32.79 -31.12
C TYR A 259 -46.38 -33.64 -30.72
N LYS A 260 -46.84 -33.50 -29.47
CA LYS A 260 -48.03 -34.23 -28.98
C LYS A 260 -49.36 -33.68 -29.53
N LYS A 261 -49.39 -32.44 -30.04
CA LYS A 261 -50.60 -31.81 -30.58
C LYS A 261 -50.88 -32.22 -32.04
N ASP A 262 -49.85 -32.72 -32.74
CA ASP A 262 -49.90 -33.09 -34.16
C ASP A 262 -50.20 -34.59 -34.40
N ILE A 263 -50.46 -35.37 -33.34
CA ILE A 263 -50.91 -36.78 -33.35
C ILE A 263 -52.34 -36.85 -32.81
#